data_AF-A0A535JRZ8-F1
#
_entry.id   AF-A0A535JRZ8-F1
#
_cell.length_a   1.000
_cell.length_b   1.000
_cell.length_c   1.000
_cell.angle_alpha   90.00
_cell.angle_beta   90.00
_cell.angle_gamma   90.00
#
_symmetry.space_group_name_H-M   'P 1'
#
loop_
_entity.id
_entity.type
_entity.pdbx_description
1 polymer ?
#
loop_
_entity_poly.entity_id
_entity_poly.type
_entity_poly.pdbx_seq_one_letter_code
_entity_poly.pdbx_strand_id
1 'polypeptide(L)'
;MADVLEHQKRGSAAPPRDPRETLEPLLDELMRSLRFERAVVLLYDDERVALAGNFGVGVSDAIARELVIPLAFADDPIVAALRGGVPQLIRDAASEERISAPIRETLAKARLGPVVAAPLRSTTEMPAGQDGKRSTAPGWEHRGEWAGVVLLSRTSGVTQSDVEALVPFARQAEEAITLQRDVDLLRDTSEAFAIEKEWLWWMVNGVGDAVLVTDSNNDIVLQNRRAELLFRASDEDSAGKRRAVWMNNFLFTAALSTWNLERVVATTGRE
;
A
#
# COMPACT_ATOMS: atom_id res chain seq x y z
N MET A 1 12.87 21.06 21.39
CA MET A 1 12.50 21.37 20.00
C MET A 1 13.20 20.50 18.95
N ALA A 2 14.12 19.60 19.33
CA ALA A 2 14.75 18.64 18.40
C ALA A 2 14.05 17.26 18.34
N ASP A 3 13.40 16.82 19.43
CA ASP A 3 12.76 15.49 19.50
C ASP A 3 11.49 15.29 18.66
N VAL A 4 10.87 16.37 18.17
CA VAL A 4 9.61 16.30 17.41
C VAL A 4 9.85 16.02 15.92
N LEU A 5 11.07 16.27 15.42
CA LEU A 5 11.44 16.03 14.03
C LEU A 5 11.83 14.57 13.74
N GLU A 6 12.17 13.79 14.77
CA GLU A 6 12.61 12.39 14.58
C GLU A 6 11.44 11.40 14.42
N HIS A 7 10.22 11.80 14.82
CA HIS A 7 9.00 11.01 14.62
C HIS A 7 8.44 11.10 13.18
N GLN A 8 8.98 11.97 12.31
CA GLN A 8 8.45 12.20 10.96
C GLN A 8 8.93 11.19 9.89
N LYS A 9 9.79 10.23 10.21
CA LYS A 9 10.21 9.17 9.25
C LYS A 9 9.41 7.88 9.32
N ARG A 10 8.50 7.74 10.29
CA ARG A 10 7.50 6.66 10.29
C ARG A 10 6.19 7.24 9.78
N GLY A 11 6.10 7.40 8.46
CA GLY A 11 4.79 7.40 7.81
C GLY A 11 4.09 6.12 8.26
N SER A 12 3.05 6.28 9.07
CA SER A 12 2.12 5.21 9.41
C SER A 12 1.37 4.84 8.14
N ALA A 13 2.03 4.09 7.25
CA ALA A 13 1.31 3.26 6.29
C ALA A 13 0.40 2.37 7.15
N ALA A 14 -0.91 2.36 6.84
CA ALA A 14 -1.77 1.34 7.41
C ALA A 14 -1.08 -0.02 7.19
N PRO A 15 -1.06 -0.94 8.18
CA PRO A 15 -0.44 -2.23 7.96
C PRO A 15 -1.08 -2.83 6.71
N PRO A 16 -0.29 -3.27 5.70
CA PRO A 16 -0.84 -3.92 4.53
C PRO A 16 -1.78 -5.03 5.04
N ARG A 17 -3.03 -5.04 4.56
CA ARG A 17 -4.02 -6.04 4.99
C ARG A 17 -3.40 -7.42 4.95
N ASP A 18 -3.69 -8.23 5.98
CA ASP A 18 -3.03 -9.52 6.15
C ASP A 18 -3.18 -10.34 4.85
N PRO A 19 -2.07 -10.69 4.17
CA PRO A 19 -2.08 -11.46 2.91
C PRO A 19 -2.90 -12.73 3.01
N ARG A 20 -3.03 -13.28 4.22
CA ARG A 20 -3.92 -14.39 4.53
C ARG A 20 -5.38 -14.12 4.15
N GLU A 21 -5.96 -12.98 4.54
CA GLU A 21 -7.38 -12.68 4.29
C GLU A 21 -7.73 -12.66 2.79
N THR A 22 -6.77 -12.30 1.96
CA THR A 22 -6.94 -12.21 0.50
C THR A 22 -6.65 -13.55 -0.19
N LEU A 23 -5.58 -14.22 0.20
CA LEU A 23 -5.09 -15.42 -0.50
C LEU A 23 -5.73 -16.72 0.00
N GLU A 24 -6.11 -16.81 1.28
CA GLU A 24 -6.64 -18.04 1.86
C GLU A 24 -7.91 -18.55 1.14
N PRO A 25 -8.92 -17.72 0.83
CA PRO A 25 -10.12 -18.19 0.11
C PRO A 25 -9.82 -18.68 -1.31
N LEU A 26 -8.90 -18.01 -2.02
CA LEU A 26 -8.49 -18.40 -3.38
C LEU A 26 -7.73 -19.73 -3.34
N LEU A 27 -6.82 -19.88 -2.38
CA LEU A 27 -6.06 -21.10 -2.18
C LEU A 27 -6.96 -22.27 -1.79
N ASP A 28 -7.94 -22.04 -0.93
CA ASP A 28 -8.91 -23.06 -0.52
C ASP A 28 -9.68 -23.64 -1.73
N GLU A 29 -10.15 -22.78 -2.63
CA GLU A 29 -10.84 -23.20 -3.85
C GLU A 29 -9.90 -23.97 -4.81
N LEU A 30 -8.67 -23.49 -4.96
CA LEU A 30 -7.67 -24.20 -5.77
C LEU A 30 -7.32 -25.57 -5.17
N MET A 31 -7.08 -25.64 -3.87
CA MET A 31 -6.72 -26.89 -3.20
C MET A 31 -7.84 -27.92 -3.32
N ARG A 32 -9.10 -27.48 -3.25
CA ARG A 32 -10.26 -28.36 -3.46
C ARG A 32 -10.39 -28.85 -4.90
N SER A 33 -10.21 -27.97 -5.88
CA SER A 33 -10.36 -28.31 -7.30
C SER A 33 -9.23 -29.21 -7.82
N LEU A 34 -7.98 -28.90 -7.47
CA LEU A 34 -6.78 -29.64 -7.92
C LEU A 34 -6.32 -30.72 -6.94
N ARG A 35 -7.05 -30.90 -5.82
CA ARG A 35 -6.79 -31.90 -4.78
C ARG A 35 -5.40 -31.76 -4.15
N PHE A 36 -4.91 -30.52 -4.01
CA PHE A 36 -3.73 -30.26 -3.18
C PHE A 36 -4.08 -30.39 -1.70
N GLU A 37 -3.20 -31.00 -0.93
CA GLU A 37 -3.41 -31.26 0.49
C GLU A 37 -2.74 -30.21 1.37
N ARG A 38 -1.65 -29.62 0.87
CA ARG A 38 -0.80 -28.70 1.62
C ARG A 38 -0.43 -27.51 0.74
N ALA A 39 -0.53 -26.33 1.31
CA ALA A 39 -0.03 -25.10 0.73
C ALA A 39 0.81 -24.33 1.75
N VAL A 40 1.87 -23.67 1.29
CA VAL A 40 2.61 -22.67 2.07
C VAL A 40 2.79 -21.42 1.22
N VAL A 41 2.45 -20.27 1.78
CA VAL A 41 2.63 -18.97 1.14
C VAL A 41 3.89 -18.31 1.65
N LEU A 42 4.80 -18.01 0.72
CA LEU A 42 6.03 -17.26 0.96
C LEU A 42 5.87 -15.88 0.32
N LEU A 43 6.22 -14.82 1.05
CA LEU A 43 6.19 -13.45 0.54
C LEU A 43 7.58 -12.83 0.60
N TYR A 44 7.84 -11.89 -0.29
CA TYR A 44 9.07 -11.12 -0.30
C TYR A 44 9.15 -10.24 0.95
N ASP A 45 10.25 -10.40 1.69
CA ASP A 45 10.64 -9.60 2.84
C ASP A 45 11.84 -8.73 2.42
N ASP A 46 11.58 -7.42 2.33
CA ASP A 46 12.57 -6.41 1.89
C ASP A 46 13.70 -6.23 2.91
N GLU A 47 13.42 -6.42 4.21
CA GLU A 47 14.45 -6.27 5.25
C GLU A 47 15.46 -7.43 5.20
N ARG A 48 14.97 -8.64 4.88
CA ARG A 48 15.80 -9.86 4.83
C ARG A 48 16.32 -10.17 3.45
N VAL A 49 15.82 -9.51 2.41
CA VAL A 49 16.08 -9.81 0.99
C VAL A 49 15.85 -11.30 0.73
N ALA A 50 14.70 -11.80 1.17
CA ALA A 50 14.36 -13.21 1.19
C ALA A 50 12.86 -13.44 0.98
N LEU A 51 12.49 -14.64 0.55
CA LEU A 51 11.12 -15.13 0.65
C LEU A 51 10.90 -15.69 2.06
N ALA A 52 10.04 -15.06 2.83
CA ALA A 52 9.67 -15.48 4.19
C ALA A 52 8.28 -16.10 4.19
N GLY A 53 8.13 -17.23 4.89
CA GLY A 53 6.84 -17.89 5.06
C GLY A 53 5.88 -17.06 5.89
N ASN A 54 4.67 -16.88 5.36
CA ASN A 54 3.63 -16.10 6.01
C ASN A 54 2.63 -17.02 6.73
N PHE A 55 2.01 -17.94 5.98
CA PHE A 55 1.04 -18.90 6.50
C PHE A 55 1.01 -20.20 5.69
N GLY A 56 0.38 -21.23 6.27
CA GLY A 56 0.15 -22.53 5.62
C GLY A 56 -1.31 -22.97 5.66
N VAL A 57 -1.72 -23.76 4.67
CA VAL A 57 -2.99 -24.48 4.63
C VAL A 57 -2.67 -25.97 4.62
N GLY A 58 -3.16 -26.75 5.59
CA GLY A 58 -2.73 -28.14 5.79
C GLY A 58 -1.30 -28.29 6.36
N VAL A 59 -0.66 -27.17 6.70
CA VAL A 59 0.64 -27.03 7.38
C VAL A 59 0.45 -26.00 8.50
N SER A 60 1.10 -26.17 9.66
CA SER A 60 0.99 -25.18 10.73
C SER A 60 1.76 -23.90 10.39
N ASP A 61 1.21 -22.75 10.77
CA ASP A 61 1.86 -21.46 10.52
C ASP A 61 3.23 -21.34 11.17
N ALA A 62 3.45 -22.01 12.31
CA ALA A 62 4.75 -22.02 12.96
C ALA A 62 5.82 -22.61 12.04
N ILE A 63 5.52 -23.74 11.40
CA ILE A 63 6.42 -24.39 10.45
C ILE A 63 6.53 -23.56 9.16
N ALA A 64 5.43 -22.96 8.69
CA ALA A 64 5.46 -22.09 7.52
C ALA A 64 6.42 -20.91 7.73
N ARG A 65 6.36 -20.24 8.89
CA ARG A 65 7.20 -19.08 9.25
C ARG A 65 8.67 -19.42 9.49
N GLU A 66 9.01 -20.68 9.71
CA GLU A 66 10.42 -21.14 9.76
C GLU A 66 11.07 -21.15 8.36
N LEU A 67 10.28 -21.14 7.27
CA LEU A 67 10.81 -21.08 5.92
C LEU A 67 11.28 -19.66 5.59
N VAL A 68 12.58 -19.51 5.40
CA VAL A 68 13.21 -18.29 4.90
C VAL A 68 14.17 -18.69 3.79
N ILE A 69 13.91 -18.20 2.57
CA ILE A 69 14.65 -18.56 1.36
C ILE A 69 15.35 -17.30 0.84
N PRO A 70 16.67 -17.18 1.04
CA PRO A 70 17.41 -16.00 0.61
C PRO A 70 17.43 -15.88 -0.93
N LEU A 71 17.13 -14.69 -1.45
CA LEU A 71 17.12 -14.46 -2.90
C LEU A 71 18.51 -14.46 -3.55
N ALA A 72 19.57 -14.46 -2.73
CA ALA A 72 20.95 -14.59 -3.20
C ALA A 72 21.20 -15.93 -3.92
N PHE A 73 20.46 -16.98 -3.58
CA PHE A 73 20.60 -18.30 -4.19
C PHE A 73 19.76 -18.41 -5.45
N ALA A 74 20.28 -17.89 -6.57
CA ALA A 74 19.58 -17.86 -7.86
C ALA A 74 19.20 -19.24 -8.42
N ASP A 75 19.97 -20.28 -8.07
CA ASP A 75 19.77 -21.65 -8.53
C ASP A 75 18.67 -22.38 -7.75
N ASP A 76 18.19 -21.81 -6.64
CA ASP A 76 17.08 -22.37 -5.87
C ASP A 76 15.80 -22.36 -6.75
N PRO A 77 15.14 -23.50 -6.96
CA PRO A 77 13.98 -23.59 -7.84
C PRO A 77 12.80 -22.72 -7.36
N ILE A 78 12.69 -22.42 -6.07
CA ILE A 78 11.66 -21.54 -5.52
C ILE A 78 11.96 -20.09 -5.89
N VAL A 79 13.23 -19.68 -5.79
CA VAL A 79 13.70 -18.36 -6.26
C VAL A 79 13.57 -18.24 -7.79
N ALA A 80 13.85 -19.32 -8.51
CA ALA A 80 13.68 -19.37 -9.97
C ALA A 80 12.20 -19.23 -10.37
N ALA A 81 11.26 -19.83 -9.62
CA ALA A 81 9.83 -19.61 -9.82
C ALA A 81 9.46 -18.13 -9.62
N LEU A 82 9.94 -17.55 -8.51
CA LEU A 82 9.71 -16.14 -8.21
C LEU A 82 10.28 -15.23 -9.28
N ARG A 83 11.49 -15.47 -9.82
CA ARG A 83 12.16 -14.61 -10.81
C ARG A 83 11.70 -14.84 -12.24
N GLY A 84 11.45 -16.09 -12.60
CA GLY A 84 10.99 -16.48 -13.92
C GLY A 84 9.51 -16.16 -14.16
N GLY A 85 8.72 -16.02 -13.10
CA GLY A 85 7.27 -15.81 -13.22
C GLY A 85 6.54 -17.02 -13.78
N VAL A 86 7.18 -18.20 -13.73
CA VAL A 86 6.63 -19.47 -14.20
C VAL A 86 6.70 -20.50 -13.07
N PRO A 87 5.67 -21.35 -12.90
CA PRO A 87 5.71 -22.35 -11.86
C PRO A 87 6.83 -23.37 -12.08
N GLN A 88 7.44 -23.84 -10.99
CA GLN A 88 8.52 -24.83 -10.99
C GLN A 88 8.06 -26.11 -10.29
N LEU A 89 8.23 -27.25 -10.95
CA LEU A 89 7.97 -28.56 -10.37
C LEU A 89 9.22 -29.09 -9.67
N ILE A 90 9.10 -29.35 -8.37
CA ILE A 90 10.14 -29.93 -7.53
C ILE A 90 9.66 -31.33 -7.14
N ARG A 91 10.31 -32.36 -7.71
CA ARG A 91 9.86 -33.75 -7.56
C ARG A 91 10.00 -34.27 -6.13
N ASP A 92 11.06 -33.85 -5.46
CA ASP A 92 11.29 -34.15 -4.05
C ASP A 92 12.05 -33.01 -3.39
N ALA A 93 11.32 -32.18 -2.65
CA ALA A 93 11.91 -31.03 -1.97
C ALA A 93 12.84 -31.42 -0.82
N ALA A 94 12.72 -32.63 -0.27
CA ALA A 94 13.57 -33.11 0.83
C ALA A 94 14.95 -33.57 0.34
N SER A 95 15.08 -33.90 -0.94
CA SER A 95 16.32 -34.42 -1.55
C SER A 95 16.92 -33.49 -2.62
N GLU A 96 16.29 -32.35 -2.93
CA GLU A 96 16.74 -31.42 -3.98
C GLU A 96 18.06 -30.72 -3.60
N GLU A 97 19.14 -31.01 -4.33
CA GLU A 97 20.48 -30.48 -4.03
C GLU A 97 20.56 -28.96 -4.13
N ARG A 98 19.76 -28.35 -5.03
CA ARG A 98 19.69 -26.90 -5.22
C ARG A 98 19.07 -26.15 -4.03
N ILE A 99 18.29 -26.84 -3.19
CA ILE A 99 17.69 -26.26 -2.00
C ILE A 99 18.66 -26.45 -0.82
N SER A 100 18.92 -25.40 -0.04
CA SER A 100 19.84 -25.51 1.10
C SER A 100 19.34 -26.50 2.17
N ALA A 101 20.27 -27.15 2.89
CA ALA A 101 19.93 -28.16 3.89
C ALA A 101 18.94 -27.69 4.99
N PRO A 102 19.06 -26.46 5.55
CA PRO A 102 18.08 -25.95 6.51
C PRO A 102 16.66 -25.85 5.93
N ILE A 103 16.55 -25.38 4.68
CA ILE A 103 15.26 -25.26 3.99
C ILE A 103 14.66 -26.64 3.73
N ARG A 104 15.47 -27.62 3.30
CA ARG A 104 15.02 -29.01 3.10
C ARG A 104 14.47 -29.63 4.38
N GLU A 105 15.13 -29.39 5.52
CA GLU A 105 14.66 -29.89 6.82
C GLU A 105 13.29 -29.29 7.18
N THR A 106 13.10 -27.99 6.97
CA THR A 106 11.81 -27.34 7.23
C THR A 106 10.72 -27.79 6.26
N LEU A 107 11.03 -27.97 4.96
CA LEU A 107 10.10 -28.54 3.98
C LEU A 107 9.69 -29.99 4.35
N ALA A 108 10.63 -30.79 4.85
CA ALA A 108 10.34 -32.13 5.37
C ALA A 108 9.44 -32.10 6.62
N LYS A 109 9.69 -31.18 7.57
CA LYS A 109 8.81 -30.94 8.73
C LYS A 109 7.39 -30.53 8.30
N ALA A 110 7.29 -29.70 7.25
CA ALA A 110 6.03 -29.30 6.63
C ALA A 110 5.35 -30.44 5.84
N ARG A 111 6.01 -31.59 5.68
CA ARG A 111 5.58 -32.73 4.84
C ARG A 111 5.31 -32.31 3.39
N LEU A 112 6.12 -31.40 2.88
CA LEU A 112 6.15 -31.00 1.48
C LEU A 112 7.16 -31.89 0.75
N GLY A 113 6.68 -33.00 0.17
CA GLY A 113 7.52 -33.91 -0.63
C GLY A 113 7.62 -33.42 -2.07
N PRO A 114 6.83 -33.96 -3.01
CA PRO A 114 6.66 -33.37 -4.33
C PRO A 114 5.87 -32.06 -4.19
N VAL A 115 6.44 -30.97 -4.72
CA VAL A 115 5.88 -29.63 -4.57
C VAL A 115 5.95 -28.86 -5.88
N VAL A 116 4.94 -28.04 -6.15
CA VAL A 116 5.00 -27.03 -7.20
C VAL A 116 5.13 -25.66 -6.55
N ALA A 117 6.16 -24.93 -6.93
CA ALA A 117 6.37 -23.55 -6.56
C ALA A 117 5.74 -22.67 -7.65
N ALA A 118 4.61 -22.03 -7.36
CA ALA A 118 3.93 -21.13 -8.28
C ALA A 118 4.09 -19.67 -7.82
N PRO A 119 4.50 -18.75 -8.70
CA PRO A 119 4.67 -17.35 -8.32
C PRO A 119 3.32 -16.69 -8.03
N LEU A 120 3.32 -15.78 -7.06
CA LEU A 120 2.25 -14.84 -6.76
C LEU A 120 2.83 -13.44 -6.99
N ARG A 121 2.45 -12.76 -8.07
CA ARG A 121 2.93 -11.41 -8.36
C ARG A 121 1.74 -10.47 -8.48
N SER A 122 1.95 -9.19 -8.26
CA SER A 122 1.07 -8.14 -8.79
C SER A 122 1.84 -7.52 -9.94
N THR A 123 1.59 -7.94 -11.18
CA THR A 123 2.24 -7.30 -12.31
C THR A 123 1.61 -5.92 -12.50
N THR A 124 2.31 -4.85 -12.13
CA THR A 124 2.07 -3.61 -12.87
C THR A 124 2.69 -3.85 -14.25
N GLU A 125 1.86 -4.05 -15.27
CA GLU A 125 2.33 -3.74 -16.62
C GLU A 125 2.69 -2.26 -16.60
N MET A 126 3.98 -1.94 -16.40
CA MET A 126 4.45 -0.59 -16.70
C MET A 126 4.06 -0.33 -18.15
N PRO A 127 3.30 0.74 -18.46
CA PRO A 127 2.99 1.07 -19.84
C PRO A 127 4.30 1.14 -20.58
N ALA A 128 4.38 0.41 -21.70
CA ALA A 128 5.58 0.33 -22.51
C ALA A 128 6.13 1.74 -22.69
N GLY A 129 7.32 2.00 -22.11
CA GLY A 129 8.01 3.26 -22.33
C GLY A 129 8.06 3.50 -23.83
N GLN A 130 7.78 4.73 -24.24
CA GLN A 130 7.66 5.18 -25.63
C GLN A 130 8.87 4.83 -26.51
N ASP A 131 9.98 4.37 -25.90
CA ASP A 131 11.23 3.96 -26.53
C ASP A 131 11.38 2.44 -26.81
N GLY A 132 10.35 1.62 -26.60
CA GLY A 132 10.36 0.21 -27.03
C GLY A 132 11.40 -0.70 -26.34
N LYS A 133 12.19 -0.18 -25.39
CA LYS A 133 13.10 -0.95 -24.55
C LYS A 133 12.30 -1.57 -23.39
N ARG A 134 11.94 -2.84 -23.53
CA ARG A 134 11.54 -3.69 -22.39
C ARG A 134 12.68 -3.68 -21.37
N SER A 135 12.41 -3.16 -20.17
CA SER A 135 13.33 -3.31 -19.03
C SER A 135 13.47 -4.80 -18.70
N THR A 136 14.71 -5.27 -18.56
CA THR A 136 15.05 -6.69 -18.34
C THR A 136 15.03 -7.09 -16.87
N ALA A 137 14.80 -6.15 -15.95
CA ALA A 137 14.68 -6.44 -14.52
C ALA A 137 13.21 -6.76 -14.19
N PRO A 138 12.93 -7.84 -13.44
CA PRO A 138 11.57 -8.11 -12.95
C PRO A 138 11.06 -6.94 -12.11
N GLY A 139 9.96 -6.30 -12.52
CA GLY A 139 9.43 -5.09 -11.86
C GLY A 139 9.01 -5.27 -10.39
N TRP A 140 8.87 -6.50 -9.91
CA TRP A 140 8.38 -6.82 -8.56
C TRP A 140 9.33 -6.45 -7.42
N GLU A 141 10.59 -6.12 -7.72
CA GLU A 141 11.59 -5.67 -6.74
C GLU A 141 11.33 -4.22 -6.27
N HIS A 142 10.34 -3.52 -6.85
CA HIS A 142 9.98 -2.16 -6.43
C HIS A 142 9.10 -2.18 -5.19
N ARG A 143 9.35 -1.22 -4.30
CA ARG A 143 8.62 -1.01 -3.04
C ARG A 143 7.10 -0.90 -3.28
N GLY A 144 6.33 -1.79 -2.66
CA GLY A 144 4.86 -1.82 -2.74
C GLY A 144 4.26 -2.82 -3.72
N GLU A 145 5.08 -3.54 -4.51
CA GLU A 145 4.60 -4.67 -5.30
C GLU A 145 4.53 -5.94 -4.45
N TRP A 146 3.38 -6.62 -4.48
CA TRP A 146 3.24 -7.91 -3.81
C TRP A 146 3.91 -8.98 -4.66
N ALA A 147 4.94 -9.61 -4.10
CA ALA A 147 5.71 -10.65 -4.74
C ALA A 147 5.90 -11.81 -3.77
N GLY A 148 5.62 -13.02 -4.24
CA GLY A 148 5.68 -14.21 -3.42
C GLY A 148 5.65 -15.48 -4.24
N VAL A 149 5.67 -16.60 -3.54
CA VAL A 149 5.55 -17.93 -4.11
C VAL A 149 4.62 -18.75 -3.23
N VAL A 150 3.66 -19.43 -3.84
CA VAL A 150 2.92 -20.49 -3.18
C VAL A 150 3.56 -21.84 -3.48
N LEU A 151 3.82 -22.60 -2.44
CA LEU A 151 4.25 -23.99 -2.51
C LEU A 151 3.03 -24.89 -2.35
N LEU A 152 2.74 -25.72 -3.35
CA LEU A 152 1.58 -26.63 -3.36
C LEU A 152 2.04 -28.08 -3.40
N SER A 153 1.54 -28.92 -2.50
CA SER A 153 1.93 -30.33 -2.41
C SER A 153 0.73 -31.25 -2.21
N ARG A 154 0.86 -32.48 -2.71
CA ARG A 154 -0.07 -33.58 -2.49
C ARG A 154 0.69 -34.91 -2.37
N THR A 155 0.17 -35.82 -1.55
CA THR A 155 0.87 -37.08 -1.22
C THR A 155 0.95 -38.02 -2.43
N SER A 156 -0.02 -37.94 -3.34
CA SER A 156 -0.05 -38.72 -4.60
C SER A 156 0.97 -38.26 -5.66
N GLY A 157 1.72 -37.18 -5.40
CA GLY A 157 2.71 -36.64 -6.33
C GLY A 157 2.15 -35.61 -7.29
N VAL A 158 2.93 -34.56 -7.59
CA VAL A 158 2.52 -33.48 -8.49
C VAL A 158 3.03 -33.75 -9.91
N THR A 159 2.19 -33.52 -10.91
CA THR A 159 2.45 -33.80 -12.34
C THR A 159 2.53 -32.51 -13.15
N GLN A 160 3.02 -32.62 -14.39
CA GLN A 160 3.07 -31.49 -15.33
C GLN A 160 1.68 -30.95 -15.66
N SER A 161 0.65 -31.80 -15.68
CA SER A 161 -0.74 -31.36 -15.91
C SER A 161 -1.25 -30.44 -14.80
N ASP A 162 -0.73 -30.58 -13.57
CA ASP A 162 -1.11 -29.71 -12.45
C ASP A 162 -0.43 -28.35 -12.56
N VAL A 163 0.80 -28.31 -13.10
CA VAL A 163 1.51 -27.06 -13.42
C VAL A 163 0.73 -26.26 -14.47
N GLU A 164 0.21 -26.92 -15.50
CA GLU A 164 -0.61 -26.28 -16.53
C GLU A 164 -1.94 -25.75 -15.96
N ALA A 165 -2.56 -26.51 -15.04
CA ALA A 165 -3.79 -26.10 -14.37
C ALA A 165 -3.61 -24.92 -13.40
N LEU A 166 -2.37 -24.64 -12.98
CA LEU A 166 -2.03 -23.51 -12.10
C LEU A 166 -1.90 -22.16 -12.83
N VAL A 167 -1.73 -22.18 -14.16
CA VAL A 167 -1.62 -20.95 -14.97
C VAL A 167 -2.84 -20.02 -14.81
N PRO A 168 -4.09 -20.49 -14.96
CA PRO A 168 -5.26 -19.63 -14.77
C PRO A 168 -5.41 -19.13 -13.33
N PHE A 169 -4.96 -19.90 -12.34
CA PHE A 169 -4.96 -19.47 -10.94
C PHE A 169 -3.96 -18.34 -10.67
N ALA A 170 -2.73 -18.45 -11.20
CA ALA A 170 -1.72 -17.41 -11.05
C ALA A 170 -2.25 -16.06 -11.55
N ARG A 171 -2.95 -16.06 -12.69
CA ARG A 171 -3.61 -14.85 -13.24
C ARG A 171 -4.73 -14.32 -12.34
N GLN A 172 -5.56 -15.20 -11.78
CA GLN A 172 -6.65 -14.77 -10.88
C GLN A 172 -6.12 -14.24 -9.54
N ALA A 173 -5.04 -14.84 -9.02
CA ALA A 173 -4.35 -14.34 -7.84
C ALA A 173 -3.67 -12.99 -8.11
N GLU A 174 -3.03 -12.83 -9.27
CA GLU A 174 -2.48 -11.54 -9.74
C GLU A 174 -3.55 -10.44 -9.73
N GLU A 175 -4.69 -10.66 -10.39
CA GLU A 175 -5.79 -9.70 -10.48
C GLU A 175 -6.34 -9.31 -9.08
N ALA A 176 -6.53 -10.29 -8.21
CA ALA A 176 -7.05 -10.06 -6.85
C ALA A 176 -6.06 -9.24 -5.99
N ILE A 177 -4.77 -9.53 -6.11
CA ILE A 177 -3.72 -8.81 -5.37
C ILE A 177 -3.59 -7.36 -5.90
N THR A 178 -3.61 -7.16 -7.21
CA THR A 178 -3.54 -5.82 -7.82
C THR A 178 -4.72 -4.95 -7.40
N LEU A 179 -5.95 -5.49 -7.46
CA LEU A 179 -7.15 -4.74 -7.06
C LEU A 179 -7.08 -4.30 -5.59
N GLN A 180 -6.62 -5.18 -4.69
CA GLN A 180 -6.52 -4.84 -3.27
C GLN A 180 -5.47 -3.74 -3.01
N ARG A 181 -4.34 -3.80 -3.72
CA ARG A 181 -3.30 -2.75 -3.64
C ARG A 181 -3.85 -1.39 -4.06
N ASP A 182 -4.59 -1.33 -5.17
CA ASP A 182 -5.16 -0.07 -5.65
C ASP A 182 -6.11 0.54 -4.62
N VAL A 183 -6.90 -0.30 -3.94
CA VAL A 183 -7.77 0.13 -2.84
C VAL A 183 -6.95 0.67 -1.66
N ASP A 184 -5.88 0.00 -1.27
CA ASP A 184 -5.03 0.40 -0.14
C ASP A 184 -4.28 1.72 -0.44
N LEU A 185 -3.72 1.88 -1.65
CA LEU A 185 -3.09 3.14 -2.08
C LEU A 185 -4.07 4.32 -2.07
N LEU A 186 -5.31 4.11 -2.53
CA LEU A 186 -6.35 5.13 -2.49
C LEU A 186 -6.75 5.49 -1.05
N ARG A 187 -6.72 4.53 -0.13
CA ARG A 187 -6.99 4.78 1.29
C ARG A 187 -5.86 5.54 1.96
N ASP A 188 -4.61 5.11 1.77
CA ASP A 188 -3.43 5.76 2.35
C ASP A 188 -3.33 7.22 1.90
N THR A 189 -3.58 7.50 0.61
CA THR A 189 -3.61 8.86 0.10
C THR A 189 -4.75 9.68 0.74
N SER A 190 -5.95 9.11 0.86
CA SER A 190 -7.08 9.77 1.52
C SER A 190 -6.81 10.06 3.01
N GLU A 191 -6.20 9.13 3.73
CA GLU A 191 -5.86 9.27 5.14
C GLU A 191 -4.76 10.32 5.34
N ALA A 192 -3.73 10.31 4.50
CA ALA A 192 -2.67 11.32 4.51
C ALA A 192 -3.23 12.73 4.27
N PHE A 193 -4.13 12.90 3.29
CA PHE A 193 -4.81 14.17 3.06
C PHE A 193 -5.70 14.58 4.24
N ALA A 194 -6.36 13.63 4.91
CA ALA A 194 -7.18 13.92 6.08
C ALA A 194 -6.32 14.39 7.27
N ILE A 195 -5.19 13.73 7.52
CA ILE A 195 -4.23 14.10 8.58
C ILE A 195 -3.61 15.47 8.29
N GLU A 196 -3.19 15.73 7.05
CA GLU A 196 -2.64 17.03 6.65
C GLU A 196 -3.66 18.15 6.86
N LYS A 197 -4.91 17.95 6.43
CA LYS A 197 -5.99 18.92 6.62
C LYS A 197 -6.29 19.15 8.11
N GLU A 198 -6.31 18.09 8.91
CA GLU A 198 -6.51 18.18 10.34
C GLU A 198 -5.36 18.96 11.01
N TRP A 199 -4.11 18.67 10.66
CA TRP A 199 -2.94 19.37 11.18
C TRP A 199 -2.94 20.87 10.80
N LEU A 200 -3.25 21.20 9.55
CA LEU A 200 -3.43 22.58 9.08
C LEU A 200 -4.52 23.29 9.90
N TRP A 201 -5.64 22.61 10.15
CA TRP A 201 -6.71 23.15 10.98
C TRP A 201 -6.23 23.42 12.42
N TRP A 202 -5.50 22.49 13.04
CA TRP A 202 -4.95 22.68 14.39
C TRP A 202 -3.95 23.82 14.45
N MET A 203 -3.04 23.94 13.48
CA MET A 203 -2.07 25.05 13.44
C MET A 203 -2.75 26.40 13.32
N VAL A 204 -3.70 26.54 12.38
CA VAL A 204 -4.43 27.79 12.15
C VAL A 204 -5.26 28.19 13.38
N ASN A 205 -5.79 27.22 14.13
CA ASN A 205 -6.49 27.46 15.39
C ASN A 205 -5.57 27.66 16.61
N GLY A 206 -4.29 27.30 16.51
CA GLY A 206 -3.28 27.57 17.53
C GLY A 206 -2.79 29.02 17.53
N VAL A 207 -3.02 29.76 16.44
CA VAL A 207 -2.69 31.20 16.35
C VAL A 207 -3.60 32.00 17.27
N GLY A 208 -3.01 32.86 18.11
CA GLY A 208 -3.73 33.71 19.06
C GLY A 208 -4.55 34.84 18.42
N ASP A 209 -4.18 35.23 17.20
CA ASP A 209 -4.82 36.27 16.40
C ASP A 209 -5.90 35.71 15.47
N ALA A 210 -6.80 36.59 14.99
CA ALA A 210 -7.82 36.23 14.02
C ALA A 210 -7.20 35.99 12.63
N VAL A 211 -7.39 34.79 12.09
CA VAL A 211 -6.88 34.40 10.76
C VAL A 211 -8.06 34.14 9.83
N LEU A 212 -8.02 34.80 8.68
CA LEU A 212 -9.00 34.68 7.59
C LEU A 212 -8.25 34.34 6.30
N VAL A 213 -8.80 33.42 5.52
CA VAL A 213 -8.38 33.18 4.14
C VAL A 213 -9.52 33.61 3.23
N THR A 214 -9.20 34.36 2.18
CA THR A 214 -10.16 34.82 1.17
C THR A 214 -9.78 34.30 -0.20
N ASP A 215 -10.76 34.15 -1.08
CA ASP A 215 -10.53 33.86 -2.50
C ASP A 215 -10.27 35.14 -3.31
N SER A 216 -10.13 35.01 -4.63
CA SER A 216 -9.92 36.15 -5.54
C SER A 216 -11.09 37.13 -5.62
N ASN A 217 -12.29 36.71 -5.19
CA ASN A 217 -13.49 37.55 -5.14
C ASN A 217 -13.66 38.23 -3.77
N ASN A 218 -12.69 38.07 -2.87
CA ASN A 218 -12.72 38.51 -1.47
C ASN A 218 -13.75 37.78 -0.60
N ASP A 219 -14.24 36.62 -1.03
CA ASP A 219 -15.12 35.78 -0.21
C ASP A 219 -14.29 35.00 0.81
N ILE A 220 -14.77 34.92 2.05
CA ILE A 220 -14.07 34.23 3.13
C ILE A 220 -14.22 32.72 2.95
N VAL A 221 -13.11 32.02 2.73
CA VAL A 221 -13.06 30.56 2.52
C VAL A 221 -12.62 29.78 3.76
N LEU A 222 -11.89 30.41 4.69
CA LEU A 222 -11.48 29.78 5.94
C LEU A 222 -11.39 30.82 7.07
N GLN A 223 -11.82 30.42 8.27
CA GLN A 223 -11.77 31.22 9.48
C GLN A 223 -11.23 30.37 10.63
N ASN A 224 -10.28 30.89 11.39
CA ASN A 224 -9.88 30.25 12.65
C ASN A 224 -10.88 30.59 13.77
N ARG A 225 -10.79 29.87 14.90
CA ARG A 225 -11.69 30.04 16.06
C ARG A 225 -11.76 31.49 16.58
N ARG A 226 -10.66 32.24 16.46
CA ARG A 226 -10.61 33.65 16.86
C ARG A 226 -11.37 34.54 15.86
N ALA A 227 -11.24 34.28 14.57
CA ALA A 227 -11.97 34.99 13.52
C ALA A 227 -13.48 34.68 13.53
N GLU A 228 -13.89 33.45 13.86
CA GLU A 228 -15.32 33.10 13.98
C GLU A 228 -16.05 33.99 14.99
N LEU A 229 -15.40 34.39 16.10
CA LEU A 229 -16.00 35.28 17.09
C LEU A 229 -16.31 36.68 16.55
N LEU A 230 -15.61 37.12 15.49
CA LEU A 230 -15.69 38.47 14.94
C LEU A 230 -16.57 38.53 13.69
N PHE A 231 -16.61 37.44 12.91
CA PHE A 231 -17.22 37.41 11.57
C PHE A 231 -18.40 36.44 11.44
N ARG A 232 -18.62 35.56 12.43
CA ARG A 232 -19.72 34.58 12.41
C ARG A 232 -20.77 34.93 13.48
N ALA A 233 -22.03 34.97 13.05
CA ALA A 233 -23.18 35.14 13.93
C ALA A 233 -24.00 33.84 13.95
N SER A 234 -24.54 33.51 15.12
CA SER A 234 -25.55 32.46 15.33
C SER A 234 -26.93 33.09 15.54
N ASP A 235 -28.01 32.37 15.24
CA ASP A 235 -29.38 32.84 15.46
C ASP A 235 -29.68 33.07 16.96
N GLU A 236 -29.00 32.33 17.83
CA GLU A 236 -29.05 32.45 19.30
C GLU A 236 -28.28 33.68 19.84
N ASP A 237 -27.52 34.40 18.99
CA ASP A 237 -26.75 35.55 19.44
C ASP A 237 -27.64 36.77 19.77
N SER A 238 -27.14 37.69 20.60
CA SER A 238 -27.86 38.94 20.88
C SER A 238 -27.95 39.82 19.63
N ALA A 239 -28.99 40.66 19.55
CA ALA A 239 -29.12 41.64 18.47
C ALA A 239 -27.89 42.56 18.35
N GLY A 240 -27.23 42.87 19.47
CA GLY A 240 -25.99 43.64 19.50
C GLY A 240 -24.80 42.90 18.86
N LYS A 241 -24.63 41.61 19.17
CA LYS A 241 -23.57 40.78 18.58
C LYS A 241 -23.78 40.60 17.07
N ARG A 242 -25.02 40.31 16.64
CA ARG A 242 -25.35 40.24 15.21
C ARG A 242 -25.04 41.53 14.46
N ARG A 243 -25.36 42.68 15.06
CA ARG A 243 -25.04 44.00 14.49
C ARG A 243 -23.53 44.26 14.41
N ALA A 244 -22.77 43.85 15.42
CA ALA A 244 -21.31 43.97 15.42
C ALA A 244 -20.66 43.11 14.32
N VAL A 245 -21.10 41.85 14.19
CA VAL A 245 -20.65 40.95 13.12
C VAL A 245 -20.99 41.50 11.73
N TRP A 246 -22.20 42.03 11.56
CA TRP A 246 -22.60 42.69 10.30
C TRP A 246 -21.69 43.88 9.96
N MET A 247 -21.40 44.74 10.95
CA MET A 247 -20.49 45.87 10.76
C MET A 247 -19.07 45.41 10.41
N ASN A 248 -18.55 44.38 11.10
CA ASN A 248 -17.23 43.82 10.82
C ASN A 248 -17.13 43.29 9.39
N ASN A 249 -18.14 42.52 8.93
CA ASN A 249 -18.20 42.03 7.55
C ASN A 249 -18.24 43.20 6.54
N PHE A 250 -19.06 44.22 6.79
CA PHE A 250 -19.15 45.40 5.92
C PHE A 250 -17.81 46.16 5.80
N LEU A 251 -17.17 46.45 6.95
CA LEU A 251 -15.88 47.14 6.98
C LEU A 251 -14.78 46.31 6.34
N PHE A 252 -14.79 44.99 6.53
CA PHE A 252 -13.82 44.07 5.95
C PHE A 252 -13.90 44.04 4.42
N THR A 253 -15.10 43.87 3.85
CA THR A 253 -15.31 43.89 2.40
C THR A 253 -14.90 45.24 1.79
N ALA A 254 -15.22 46.35 2.46
CA ALA A 254 -14.81 47.69 2.01
C ALA A 254 -13.28 47.85 2.01
N ALA A 255 -12.60 47.36 3.05
CA ALA A 255 -11.13 47.41 3.14
C ALA A 255 -10.46 46.55 2.06
N LEU A 256 -10.92 45.33 1.82
CA LEU A 256 -10.37 44.46 0.77
C LEU A 256 -10.58 45.02 -0.64
N SER A 257 -11.74 45.62 -0.89
CA SER A 257 -12.03 46.26 -2.19
C SER A 257 -11.07 47.43 -2.46
N THR A 258 -10.80 48.24 -1.43
CA THR A 258 -9.85 49.36 -1.52
C THR A 258 -8.42 48.86 -1.73
N TRP A 259 -8.00 47.84 -0.99
CA TRP A 259 -6.67 47.25 -1.13
C TRP A 259 -6.44 46.63 -2.51
N ASN A 260 -7.43 45.96 -3.09
CA ASN A 260 -7.30 45.38 -4.43
C ASN A 260 -7.15 46.48 -5.49
N LEU A 261 -7.88 47.60 -5.36
CA LEU A 261 -7.74 48.76 -6.24
C LEU A 261 -6.33 49.40 -6.14
N GLU A 262 -5.79 49.54 -4.93
CA GLU A 262 -4.44 50.07 -4.71
C GLU A 262 -3.34 49.17 -5.28
N ARG A 263 -3.50 47.83 -5.19
CA ARG A 263 -2.55 46.87 -5.77
C ARG A 263 -2.55 46.93 -7.30
N VAL A 264 -3.72 47.03 -7.94
CA VAL A 264 -3.82 47.17 -9.41
C VAL A 264 -3.06 48.41 -9.87
N VAL A 265 -3.29 49.55 -9.21
CA VAL A 265 -2.61 50.83 -9.51
C VAL A 265 -1.08 50.72 -9.34
N ALA A 266 -0.59 50.02 -8.31
CA ALA A 266 0.83 49.81 -8.07
C ALA A 266 1.52 48.90 -9.11
N THR A 267 0.79 47.97 -9.74
CA THR A 267 1.30 47.12 -10.83
C THR A 267 1.29 47.81 -12.20
N THR A 268 0.30 48.65 -12.51
CA THR A 268 0.27 49.44 -13.77
C THR A 268 1.21 50.66 -13.79
N GLY A 269 1.80 51.04 -12.65
CA GLY A 269 2.79 52.13 -12.57
C GLY A 269 4.24 51.71 -12.83
N ARG A 270 4.49 50.45 -13.21
CA ARG A 270 5.83 49.90 -13.48
C ARG A 270 6.03 49.39 -14.92
N GLU A 271 5.14 49.76 -15.83
CA GLU A 271 5.35 49.61 -17.29
C GLU A 271 5.75 50.95 -17.93
#